data_AF-A0A161SPU4-F1
#
_entry.id   AF-A0A161SPU4-F1
#
_cell.length_a   1.000
_cell.length_b   1.000
_cell.length_c   1.000
_cell.angle_alpha   90.00
_cell.angle_beta   90.00
_cell.angle_gamma   90.00
#
_symmetry.space_group_name_H-M   'P 1'
#
loop_
_entity.id
_entity.type
_entity.pdbx_description
1 polymer ?
#
loop_
_entity_poly.entity_id
_entity_poly.type
_entity_poly.pdbx_seq_one_letter_code
_entity_poly.pdbx_strand_id
1 'polypeptide(L)'
;MKKDIKIGYRELDAKGKFIRTIWGGALALAFLYWVVAAAEAHRDFDNVFLRVWFPLIATLLVIGDMVHSYRKWKKEEKSKQ
;
A
#
# COMPACT_ATOMS: atom_id res chain seq x y z
N MET A 1 -15.57 -16.24 -24.33
CA MET A 1 -14.81 -16.14 -23.07
C MET A 1 -15.00 -14.75 -22.48
N LYS A 2 -16.01 -14.53 -21.63
CA LYS A 2 -16.08 -13.32 -20.82
C LYS A 2 -15.08 -13.49 -19.68
N LYS A 3 -13.93 -12.82 -19.77
CA LYS A 3 -13.04 -12.66 -18.63
C LYS A 3 -13.76 -11.68 -17.71
N ASP A 4 -14.56 -12.19 -16.79
CA ASP A 4 -15.11 -11.40 -15.71
C ASP A 4 -13.91 -10.82 -14.96
N ILE A 5 -13.64 -9.54 -15.20
CA ILE A 5 -12.61 -8.80 -14.47
C ILE A 5 -13.17 -8.72 -13.06
N LYS A 6 -12.69 -9.61 -12.18
CA LYS A 6 -13.04 -9.64 -10.75
C LYS A 6 -12.38 -8.42 -10.09
N ILE A 7 -13.03 -7.26 -10.21
CA ILE A 7 -12.54 -5.97 -9.70
C ILE A 7 -12.68 -5.89 -8.17
N GLY A 8 -13.52 -6.73 -7.57
CA GLY A 8 -13.84 -6.72 -6.14
C GLY A 8 -12.75 -7.34 -5.26
N TYR A 9 -12.34 -6.60 -4.21
CA TYR A 9 -11.35 -7.05 -3.21
C TYR A 9 -11.74 -8.41 -2.58
N ARG A 10 -13.03 -8.70 -2.47
CA ARG A 10 -13.55 -9.93 -1.84
C ARG A 10 -13.33 -11.18 -2.70
N GLU A 11 -13.28 -11.03 -4.03
CA GLU A 11 -13.23 -12.12 -5.01
C GLU A 11 -11.81 -12.51 -5.42
N LEU A 12 -10.81 -11.71 -5.03
CA LEU A 12 -9.40 -11.99 -5.28
C LEU A 12 -8.88 -13.05 -4.29
N ASP A 13 -8.18 -14.06 -4.82
CA ASP A 13 -7.36 -14.97 -4.04
C ASP A 13 -6.34 -14.19 -3.20
N ALA A 14 -5.87 -14.74 -2.09
CA ALA A 14 -4.91 -14.04 -1.22
C ALA A 14 -3.63 -13.60 -1.94
N LYS A 15 -3.19 -14.33 -2.97
CA LYS A 15 -2.08 -13.90 -3.85
C LYS A 15 -2.42 -12.61 -4.62
N GLY A 16 -3.63 -12.51 -5.16
CA GLY A 16 -4.12 -11.32 -5.87
C GLY A 16 -4.30 -10.13 -4.92
N LYS A 17 -4.79 -10.37 -3.70
CA LYS A 17 -4.85 -9.35 -2.63
C LYS A 17 -3.46 -8.84 -2.27
N PHE A 18 -2.47 -9.72 -2.13
CA PHE A 18 -1.09 -9.35 -1.85
C PHE A 18 -0.45 -8.50 -2.96
N ILE A 19 -0.59 -8.92 -4.22
CA ILE A 19 -0.07 -8.14 -5.37
C ILE A 19 -0.73 -6.76 -5.43
N ARG A 20 -2.04 -6.67 -5.15
CA ARG A 20 -2.76 -5.39 -5.08
C ARG A 20 -2.26 -4.53 -3.93
N THR A 21 -1.97 -5.10 -2.76
CA THR A 21 -1.38 -4.36 -1.63
C THR A 21 0.00 -3.83 -1.98
N ILE A 22 0.83 -4.58 -2.72
CA ILE A 22 2.13 -4.08 -3.20
C ILE A 22 1.95 -2.86 -4.10
N TRP A 23 1.15 -2.98 -5.16
CA TRP A 23 0.97 -1.89 -6.12
C TRP A 23 0.21 -0.70 -5.53
N GLY A 24 -0.86 -0.96 -4.78
CA GLY A 24 -1.65 0.08 -4.12
C GLY A 24 -0.85 0.82 -3.05
N GLY A 25 -0.07 0.09 -2.24
CA GLY A 25 0.83 0.67 -1.24
C GLY A 25 1.95 1.48 -1.88
N ALA A 26 2.63 0.95 -2.90
CA ALA A 26 3.68 1.66 -3.61
C ALA A 26 3.18 2.93 -4.30
N LEU A 27 2.02 2.88 -4.97
CA LEU A 27 1.41 4.07 -5.60
C LEU A 27 0.96 5.10 -4.56
N ALA A 28 0.38 4.67 -3.45
CA ALA A 28 -0.03 5.57 -2.37
C ALA A 28 1.18 6.28 -1.75
N LEU A 29 2.29 5.57 -1.52
CA LEU A 29 3.53 6.17 -1.04
C LEU A 29 4.14 7.12 -2.07
N ALA A 30 4.24 6.71 -3.34
CA ALA A 30 4.75 7.57 -4.40
C ALA A 30 3.96 8.88 -4.49
N PHE A 31 2.63 8.79 -4.43
CA PHE A 31 1.76 9.96 -4.39
C PHE A 31 1.99 10.81 -3.14
N LEU A 32 2.10 10.20 -1.97
CA LEU A 32 2.36 10.92 -0.72
C LEU A 32 3.69 11.69 -0.75
N TYR A 33 4.77 11.04 -1.17
CA TYR A 33 6.08 11.68 -1.30
C TYR A 33 6.06 12.79 -2.35
N TRP A 34 5.32 12.62 -3.45
CA TRP A 34 5.13 13.68 -4.45
C TRP A 34 4.36 14.88 -3.90
N VAL A 35 3.26 14.65 -3.17
CA VAL A 35 2.48 15.72 -2.54
C VAL A 35 3.32 16.49 -1.53
N VAL A 36 4.10 15.79 -0.71
CA VAL A 36 4.99 16.41 0.28
C VAL A 36 6.06 17.25 -0.41
N ALA A 37 6.70 16.72 -1.47
CA ALA A 37 7.69 17.44 -2.25
C ALA A 37 7.12 18.69 -2.95
N ALA A 38 5.91 18.58 -3.53
CA ALA A 38 5.23 19.70 -4.17
C ALA A 38 4.80 20.77 -3.13
N ALA A 39 4.44 20.34 -1.94
CA ALA A 39 4.02 21.22 -0.85
C ALA A 39 5.21 21.94 -0.18
N GLU A 40 6.46 21.51 -0.39
CA GLU A 40 7.64 22.18 0.19
C GLU A 40 7.76 23.65 -0.20
N ALA A 41 7.18 24.06 -1.33
CA ALA A 41 7.15 25.45 -1.79
C ALA A 41 6.22 26.36 -0.96
N HIS A 42 5.37 25.80 -0.09
CA HIS A 42 4.44 26.54 0.76
C HIS A 42 4.97 26.69 2.19
N ARG A 43 4.99 27.93 2.70
CA ARG A 43 5.44 28.26 4.07
C ARG A 43 4.69 27.50 5.17
N ASP A 44 3.41 27.18 4.96
CA ASP A 44 2.60 26.43 5.93
C ASP A 44 3.02 24.95 6.06
N PHE A 45 3.82 24.46 5.09
CA PHE A 45 4.35 23.09 5.05
C PHE A 45 5.82 23.00 5.47
N ASP A 46 6.40 24.07 6.02
CA ASP A 46 7.77 24.10 6.56
C ASP A 46 7.83 23.47 7.97
N ASN A 47 7.19 22.31 8.13
CA ASN A 47 7.19 21.54 9.36
C ASN A 47 7.87 20.19 9.12
N VAL A 48 8.93 19.92 9.87
CA VAL A 48 9.69 18.66 9.84
C VAL A 48 8.77 17.45 10.04
N PHE A 49 7.70 17.60 10.83
CA PHE A 49 6.72 16.54 11.01
C PHE A 49 6.04 16.13 9.69
N LEU A 50 5.58 17.09 8.89
CA LEU A 50 4.88 16.83 7.63
C LEU A 50 5.84 16.36 6.52
N ARG A 51 7.07 16.86 6.52
CA ARG A 51 8.08 16.50 5.51
C ARG A 51 8.73 15.14 5.74
N VAL A 52 8.96 14.77 7.01
CA VAL A 52 9.79 13.60 7.34
C VAL A 52 8.99 12.55 8.10
N TRP A 53 8.38 12.92 9.22
CA TRP A 53 7.71 11.94 10.09
C TRP A 53 6.46 11.36 9.47
N PHE A 54 5.63 12.18 8.83
CA PHE A 54 4.38 11.74 8.24
C PHE A 54 4.60 10.72 7.09
N PRO A 55 5.49 10.97 6.10
CA PRO A 55 5.81 9.99 5.06
C PRO A 55 6.45 8.72 5.61
N LEU A 56 7.30 8.85 6.63
CA LEU A 56 7.96 7.72 7.28
C LEU A 56 6.93 6.81 7.96
N ILE A 57 6.01 7.38 8.76
CA ILE A 57 4.95 6.62 9.45
C ILE A 57 4.05 5.93 8.42
N ALA A 58 3.65 6.64 7.35
CA ALA A 58 2.84 6.05 6.29
C ALA A 58 3.57 4.87 5.61
N THR A 59 4.88 4.99 5.38
CA THR A 59 5.71 3.91 4.83
C THR A 59 5.72 2.69 5.75
N LEU A 60 5.88 2.88 7.06
CA LEU A 60 5.83 1.80 8.04
C LEU A 60 4.46 1.09 8.06
N LEU A 61 3.37 1.84 7.96
CA LEU A 61 2.01 1.28 7.88
C LEU A 61 1.83 0.43 6.62
N VAL A 62 2.30 0.89 5.46
CA VAL A 62 2.24 0.14 4.20
C VAL A 62 3.07 -1.15 4.30
N ILE A 63 4.27 -1.09 4.87
CA ILE A 63 5.09 -2.29 5.11
C ILE A 63 4.36 -3.27 6.03
N GLY A 64 3.75 -2.77 7.11
CA GLY A 64 2.95 -3.59 8.04
C GLY A 64 1.79 -4.30 7.34
N ASP A 65 1.03 -3.58 6.51
CA ASP A 65 -0.08 -4.15 5.73
C ASP A 65 0.42 -5.19 4.70
N MET A 66 1.55 -4.92 4.06
CA MET A 66 2.17 -5.84 3.11
C MET A 66 2.63 -7.13 3.80
N VAL A 67 3.25 -7.04 4.97
CA VAL A 67 3.65 -8.19 5.79
C VAL A 67 2.43 -8.98 6.26
N HIS A 68 1.36 -8.30 6.70
CA HIS A 68 0.11 -8.94 7.10
C HIS A 68 -0.52 -9.73 5.93
N SER A 69 -0.62 -9.08 4.77
CA SER A 69 -1.16 -9.69 3.54
C SER A 69 -0.31 -10.87 3.06
N TYR A 70 1.02 -10.76 3.16
CA TYR A 70 1.94 -11.85 2.85
C TYR A 70 1.75 -13.05 3.78
N ARG A 71 1.70 -12.82 5.10
CA ARG A 71 1.48 -13.88 6.11
C ARG A 71 0.14 -14.58 5.89
N LYS A 72 -0.90 -13.81 5.58
CA LYS A 72 -2.23 -14.35 5.27
C LYS A 72 -2.20 -15.23 4.02
N TRP A 73 -1.59 -14.76 2.94
CA TRP A 73 -1.40 -15.56 1.72
C TRP A 73 -0.64 -16.86 2.00
N LYS A 74 0.47 -16.80 2.76
CA LYS A 74 1.24 -18.00 3.11
C LYS A 74 0.46 -19.00 3.96
N LYS A 75 -0.39 -18.53 4.88
CA LYS A 75 -1.26 -19.39 5.68
C LYS A 75 -2.31 -20.09 4.81
N GLU A 76 -2.90 -19.37 3.87
CA GLU A 76 -3.88 -19.93 2.93
C GLU A 76 -3.25 -20.93 1.94
N GLU A 77 -2.01 -20.70 1.48
CA GLU A 77 -1.28 -21.70 0.67
C GLU A 77 -1.04 -23.00 1.43
N LYS A 78 -0.57 -22.93 2.69
CA LYS A 78 -0.31 -24.13 3.51
C LYS A 78 -1.58 -24.91 3.86
N SER A 79 -2.73 -24.27 3.91
CA SER A 79 -4.02 -24.93 4.18
C SER A 79 -4.64 -25.61 2.95
N LYS A 80 -4.12 -25.33 1.75
CA LYS A 80 -4.58 -25.92 0.48
C LYS A 80 -3.71 -27.09 0.02
N GLN A 81 -2.55 -27.32 0.66
CA GLN A 81 -1.74 -28.54 0.52
C GLN A 81 -2.23 -29.60 1.50
#